data_AF-A0A8S2Y858-F1
#
_entry.id   AF-A0A8S2Y858-F1
#
_cell.length_a   1.000
_cell.length_b   1.000
_cell.length_c   1.000
_cell.angle_alpha   90.00
_cell.angle_beta   90.00
_cell.angle_gamma   90.00
#
_symmetry.space_group_name_H-M   'P 1'
#
loop_
_entity.id
_entity.type
_entity.pdbx_description
1 polymer ?
#
loop_
_entity_poly.entity_id
_entity_poly.type
_entity_poly.pdbx_seq_one_letter_code
_entity_poly.pdbx_strand_id
1 'polypeptide(L)'
;TDIDRIYKNLSNILNFEVYKKDAIPEQYHYKNNVRIGDIMIVGKPGYEIIAPNVVVNWSAFHGDHGYNNGEASMHPIFYAWGPAFQKNLFAKPFRNVDIYPLMCYVLNMPIRPTNGSINNVKHILNKYESLSLFRQLILSINQEMLSKS
;
A
#
# COMPACT_ATOMS: atom_id res chain seq x y z
N THR A 1 -10.36 -15.45 -27.75
CA THR A 1 -11.39 -15.59 -26.70
C THR A 1 -12.38 -14.44 -26.83
N ASP A 2 -13.68 -14.71 -26.78
CA ASP A 2 -14.71 -13.67 -26.85
C ASP A 2 -14.90 -13.02 -25.46
N ILE A 3 -14.16 -11.92 -25.24
CA ILE A 3 -14.15 -11.18 -23.96
C ILE A 3 -15.51 -10.53 -23.69
N ASP A 4 -16.21 -10.08 -24.73
CA ASP A 4 -17.51 -9.43 -24.57
C ASP A 4 -18.57 -10.41 -24.07
N ARG A 5 -18.56 -11.63 -24.61
CA ARG A 5 -19.43 -12.71 -24.13
C ARG A 5 -19.12 -13.08 -22.67
N ILE A 6 -17.85 -13.20 -22.30
CA ILE A 6 -17.46 -13.53 -20.91
C ILE A 6 -17.89 -12.40 -19.97
N TYR A 7 -17.60 -11.15 -20.32
CA TYR A 7 -18.00 -9.98 -19.54
C TYR A 7 -19.53 -9.95 -19.33
N LYS A 8 -20.31 -10.13 -20.39
CA LYS A 8 -21.78 -10.15 -20.31
C LYS A 8 -22.30 -11.26 -19.38
N ASN A 9 -21.70 -12.45 -19.44
CA ASN A 9 -22.10 -13.57 -18.59
C ASN A 9 -21.79 -13.33 -17.11
N LEU A 10 -20.66 -12.68 -16.81
CA LEU A 10 -20.23 -12.42 -15.43
C LEU A 10 -20.87 -11.17 -14.82
N SER A 11 -21.22 -10.17 -15.62
CA SER A 11 -21.70 -8.86 -15.13
C SER A 11 -23.04 -8.91 -14.38
N ASN A 12 -23.78 -10.01 -14.46
CA ASN A 12 -25.06 -10.19 -13.78
C ASN A 12 -24.95 -10.98 -12.47
N ILE A 13 -23.75 -11.40 -12.07
CA ILE A 13 -23.56 -12.18 -10.84
C ILE A 13 -23.55 -11.22 -9.63
N LEU A 14 -24.44 -11.48 -8.67
CA LEU A 14 -24.52 -10.70 -7.44
C LEU A 14 -23.23 -10.85 -6.62
N ASN A 15 -22.86 -9.79 -5.90
CA ASN A 15 -21.71 -9.73 -4.98
C ASN A 15 -20.31 -9.70 -5.61
N PHE A 16 -20.25 -9.52 -6.94
CA PHE A 16 -19.00 -9.27 -7.64
C PHE A 16 -19.15 -8.04 -8.54
N GLU A 17 -18.05 -7.31 -8.69
CA GLU A 17 -17.90 -6.28 -9.72
C GLU A 17 -16.99 -6.82 -10.81
N VAL A 18 -17.38 -6.63 -12.07
CA VAL A 18 -16.65 -7.15 -13.22
C VAL A 18 -16.23 -6.00 -14.10
N TYR A 19 -14.94 -5.95 -14.43
CA TYR A 19 -14.35 -4.91 -15.25
C TYR A 19 -13.59 -5.55 -16.39
N LYS A 20 -13.79 -5.06 -17.61
CA LYS A 20 -12.79 -5.24 -18.67
C LYS A 20 -11.55 -4.44 -18.29
N LYS A 21 -10.37 -4.90 -18.70
CA LYS A 21 -9.07 -4.29 -18.36
C LYS A 21 -9.05 -2.76 -18.50
N ASP A 22 -9.51 -2.23 -19.64
CA ASP A 22 -9.49 -0.79 -19.90
C ASP A 22 -10.52 0.00 -19.08
N ALA A 23 -11.54 -0.69 -18.57
CA ALA A 23 -12.60 -0.15 -17.72
C ALA A 23 -12.33 -0.33 -16.22
N ILE A 24 -11.17 -0.89 -15.83
CA ILE A 24 -10.79 -1.00 -14.41
C ILE A 24 -10.71 0.42 -13.81
N PRO A 25 -11.40 0.69 -12.68
CA PRO A 25 -11.42 2.00 -12.07
C PRO A 25 -10.01 2.51 -11.74
N GLU A 26 -9.76 3.78 -12.02
CA GLU A 26 -8.42 4.38 -11.88
C GLU A 26 -7.88 4.30 -10.45
N GLN A 27 -8.76 4.27 -9.44
CA GLN A 27 -8.38 4.15 -8.03
C GLN A 27 -7.47 2.94 -7.73
N TYR A 28 -7.62 1.86 -8.50
CA TYR A 28 -6.82 0.64 -8.36
C TYR A 28 -5.42 0.77 -8.98
N HIS A 29 -5.25 1.66 -9.97
CA HIS A 29 -4.07 1.72 -10.83
C HIS A 29 -3.65 0.33 -11.38
N TYR A 30 -4.64 -0.53 -11.67
CA TYR A 30 -4.44 -1.95 -11.95
C TYR A 30 -4.84 -2.33 -13.39
N LYS A 31 -4.35 -1.60 -14.39
CA LYS A 31 -4.63 -1.89 -15.81
C LYS A 31 -3.43 -1.79 -16.75
N ASN A 32 -2.43 -1.00 -16.39
CA ASN A 32 -1.28 -0.68 -17.25
C ASN A 32 -0.13 -1.71 -17.13
N ASN A 33 -0.43 -3.00 -17.24
CA ASN A 33 0.60 -4.05 -17.30
C ASN A 33 0.12 -5.25 -18.12
N VAL A 34 1.02 -5.86 -18.90
CA VAL A 34 0.72 -7.04 -19.73
C VAL A 34 0.31 -8.27 -18.92
N ARG A 35 0.67 -8.33 -17.64
CA ARG A 35 0.30 -9.43 -16.72
C ARG A 35 -1.11 -9.30 -16.15
N ILE A 36 -1.76 -8.14 -16.31
CA ILE A 36 -3.16 -7.99 -15.92
C ILE A 36 -4.03 -8.62 -17.01
N GLY A 37 -4.87 -9.57 -16.62
CA GLY A 37 -5.81 -10.26 -17.51
C GLY A 37 -6.85 -9.31 -18.12
N ASP A 38 -7.53 -9.79 -19.16
CA ASP A 38 -8.51 -8.99 -19.92
C ASP A 38 -9.77 -8.65 -19.11
N ILE A 39 -10.05 -9.42 -18.06
CA ILE A 39 -11.16 -9.24 -17.13
C ILE A 39 -10.63 -9.29 -15.70
N MET A 40 -11.03 -8.31 -14.89
CA MET A 40 -10.87 -8.29 -13.45
C MET A 40 -12.23 -8.52 -12.80
N ILE A 41 -12.28 -9.41 -11.80
CA ILE A 41 -13.46 -9.63 -10.97
C ILE A 41 -13.08 -9.27 -9.54
N VAL A 42 -13.88 -8.41 -8.91
CA VAL A 42 -13.70 -7.98 -7.52
C VAL A 42 -14.86 -8.51 -6.70
N GLY A 43 -14.59 -9.42 -5.76
CA GLY A 43 -15.59 -9.87 -4.80
C GLY A 43 -15.87 -8.83 -3.72
N LYS A 44 -17.11 -8.80 -3.24
CA LYS A 44 -17.44 -8.12 -1.99
C LYS A 44 -16.89 -8.94 -0.81
N PRO A 45 -16.46 -8.29 0.29
CA PRO A 45 -16.02 -9.00 1.49
C PRO A 45 -17.03 -10.09 1.93
N GLY A 46 -16.53 -11.29 2.23
CA GLY A 46 -17.34 -12.46 2.57
C GLY A 46 -17.71 -13.37 1.39
N TYR A 47 -17.32 -13.02 0.17
CA TYR A 47 -17.54 -13.84 -1.03
C TYR A 47 -16.22 -14.21 -1.69
N GLU A 48 -16.10 -15.48 -2.09
CA GLU A 48 -14.91 -16.03 -2.75
C GLU A 48 -15.20 -16.47 -4.18
N ILE A 49 -14.21 -16.36 -5.06
CA ILE A 49 -14.28 -16.82 -6.45
C ILE A 49 -13.38 -18.04 -6.60
N ILE A 50 -14.01 -19.21 -6.75
CA ILE A 50 -13.30 -20.48 -6.77
C ILE A 50 -13.48 -21.13 -8.14
N ALA A 51 -12.39 -21.69 -8.68
CA ALA A 51 -12.46 -22.45 -9.91
C ALA A 51 -13.29 -23.74 -9.71
N PRO A 52 -14.07 -24.20 -10.71
CA PRO A 52 -15.02 -25.30 -10.53
C PRO A 52 -14.45 -26.61 -9.94
N ASN A 53 -13.16 -26.86 -10.12
CA ASN A 53 -12.50 -28.10 -9.69
C ASN A 53 -11.70 -27.96 -8.39
N VAL A 54 -11.87 -26.85 -7.66
CA VAL A 54 -11.20 -26.60 -6.38
C VAL A 54 -12.17 -26.94 -5.25
N VAL A 55 -11.76 -27.87 -4.39
CA VAL A 55 -12.50 -28.25 -3.18
C VAL A 55 -11.99 -27.42 -2.01
N VAL A 56 -12.88 -26.67 -1.35
CA VAL A 56 -12.56 -25.83 -0.19
C VAL A 56 -13.23 -26.37 1.05
N ASN A 57 -12.47 -26.55 2.14
CA ASN A 57 -13.02 -26.86 3.44
C ASN A 57 -13.45 -25.56 4.15
N TRP A 58 -14.69 -25.14 3.92
CA TRP A 58 -15.25 -23.92 4.49
C TRP A 58 -15.28 -23.88 6.01
N SER A 59 -15.29 -25.04 6.68
CA SER A 59 -15.29 -25.09 8.15
C SER A 59 -13.95 -24.66 8.78
N ALA A 60 -12.87 -24.68 7.99
CA ALA A 60 -11.54 -24.23 8.42
C ALA A 60 -11.19 -22.82 7.89
N PHE A 61 -12.07 -22.21 7.10
CA PHE A 61 -11.81 -20.96 6.40
C PHE A 61 -12.57 -19.81 7.05
N HIS A 62 -11.87 -19.02 7.86
CA HIS A 62 -12.49 -17.98 8.71
C HIS A 62 -12.14 -16.55 8.30
N GLY A 63 -11.28 -16.36 7.30
CA GLY A 63 -10.92 -15.05 6.80
C GLY A 63 -10.08 -15.15 5.54
N ASP A 64 -10.23 -14.15 4.68
CA ASP A 64 -9.40 -13.95 3.49
C ASP A 64 -9.22 -12.44 3.24
N HIS A 65 -8.40 -12.11 2.25
CA HIS A 65 -8.04 -10.77 1.85
C HIS A 65 -7.84 -10.66 0.33
N GLY A 66 -7.72 -9.44 -0.18
CA GLY A 66 -7.51 -9.19 -1.62
C GLY A 66 -8.72 -8.56 -2.32
N TYR A 67 -9.74 -8.21 -1.54
CA TYR A 67 -10.89 -7.41 -1.98
C TYR A 67 -10.48 -5.97 -2.32
N ASN A 68 -11.47 -5.12 -2.61
CA ASN A 68 -11.27 -3.70 -2.85
C ASN A 68 -10.47 -3.06 -1.69
N ASN A 69 -9.37 -2.38 -2.04
CA ASN A 69 -8.46 -1.77 -1.07
C ASN A 69 -9.05 -0.53 -0.36
N GLY A 70 -10.24 -0.06 -0.75
CA GLY A 70 -11.02 0.93 -0.01
C GLY A 70 -11.89 0.35 1.11
N GLU A 71 -11.98 -0.98 1.21
CA GLU A 71 -12.69 -1.66 2.31
C GLU A 71 -11.90 -1.53 3.60
N ALA A 72 -12.56 -1.12 4.69
CA ALA A 72 -11.92 -0.92 5.98
C ALA A 72 -11.25 -2.20 6.52
N SER A 73 -11.80 -3.38 6.21
CA SER A 73 -11.21 -4.68 6.59
C SER A 73 -9.91 -5.00 5.84
N MET A 74 -9.63 -4.32 4.73
CA MET A 74 -8.39 -4.49 3.94
C MET A 74 -7.30 -3.49 4.34
N HIS A 75 -7.57 -2.57 5.27
CA HIS A 75 -6.60 -1.57 5.69
C HIS A 75 -5.58 -2.17 6.68
N PRO A 76 -4.27 -2.10 6.38
CA PRO A 76 -3.25 -2.52 7.32
C PRO A 76 -3.03 -1.47 8.42
N ILE A 77 -2.29 -1.86 9.45
CA ILE A 77 -1.84 -0.96 10.51
C ILE A 77 -0.52 -0.25 10.14
N PHE A 78 -0.34 0.96 10.65
CA PHE A 78 0.93 1.68 10.60
C PHE A 78 1.25 2.29 11.96
N TYR A 79 2.43 1.97 12.50
CA TYR A 79 2.98 2.58 13.71
C TYR A 79 4.40 3.05 13.43
N ALA A 80 4.72 4.25 13.90
CA ALA A 80 6.05 4.82 13.79
C ALA A 80 6.45 5.46 15.12
N TRP A 81 7.68 5.21 15.54
CA TRP A 81 8.23 5.78 16.74
C TRP A 81 9.70 6.12 16.50
N GLY A 82 10.09 7.30 16.97
CA GLY A 82 11.46 7.79 16.84
C GLY A 82 11.52 9.30 16.71
N PRO A 83 12.73 9.86 16.72
CA PRO A 83 12.97 11.30 16.70
C PRO A 83 12.38 12.02 15.46
N ALA A 84 12.43 11.35 14.30
CA ALA A 84 11.88 11.88 13.06
C ALA A 84 10.34 12.03 13.05
N PHE A 85 9.61 11.39 13.97
CA PHE A 85 8.16 11.36 14.00
C PHE A 85 7.59 12.23 15.12
N GLN A 86 6.39 12.77 14.91
CA GLN A 86 5.67 13.51 15.96
C GLN A 86 5.28 12.56 17.10
N LYS A 87 5.42 13.05 18.33
CA LYS A 87 5.02 12.31 19.53
C LYS A 87 3.51 12.45 19.76
N ASN A 88 2.89 11.39 20.27
CA ASN A 88 1.47 11.37 20.66
C ASN A 88 0.48 11.79 19.54
N LEU A 89 0.81 11.46 18.29
CA LEU A 89 -0.02 11.78 17.14
C LEU A 89 -0.82 10.55 16.69
N PHE A 90 -2.15 10.70 16.62
CA PHE A 90 -3.00 9.82 15.83
C PHE A 90 -3.09 10.37 14.41
N ALA A 91 -2.33 9.78 13.49
CA ALA A 91 -2.26 10.25 12.12
C ALA A 91 -3.56 9.97 11.34
N LYS A 92 -3.83 10.79 10.33
CA LYS A 92 -4.87 10.48 9.33
C LYS A 92 -4.39 9.31 8.45
N PRO A 93 -5.29 8.47 7.92
CA PRO A 93 -4.92 7.42 6.98
C PRO A 93 -4.20 7.99 5.75
N PHE A 94 -3.25 7.24 5.23
CA PHE A 94 -2.51 7.54 3.99
C PHE A 94 -2.24 6.25 3.22
N ARG A 95 -1.74 6.35 1.98
CA ARG A 95 -1.55 5.18 1.10
C ARG A 95 -0.19 4.54 1.36
N ASN A 96 -0.11 3.21 1.34
CA ASN A 96 1.17 2.49 1.55
C ASN A 96 2.28 2.86 0.55
N VAL A 97 1.92 3.33 -0.66
CA VAL A 97 2.91 3.82 -1.64
C VAL A 97 3.72 5.01 -1.11
N ASP A 98 3.19 5.76 -0.13
CA ASP A 98 3.87 6.90 0.50
C ASP A 98 4.90 6.48 1.57
N ILE A 99 4.97 5.18 1.93
CA ILE A 99 5.95 4.67 2.90
C ILE A 99 7.38 4.72 2.34
N TYR A 100 7.58 4.43 1.06
CA TYR A 100 8.90 4.53 0.43
C TYR A 100 9.50 5.94 0.53
N PRO A 101 8.84 7.02 0.06
CA PRO A 101 9.38 8.36 0.19
C PRO A 101 9.52 8.80 1.66
N LEU A 102 8.66 8.32 2.57
CA LEU A 102 8.81 8.54 4.01
C LEU A 102 10.11 7.94 4.55
N MET A 103 10.41 6.67 4.22
CA MET A 103 11.64 6.01 4.64
C MET A 103 12.88 6.73 4.10
N CYS A 104 12.86 7.11 2.81
CA CYS A 104 13.95 7.90 2.23
C CYS A 104 14.14 9.23 2.97
N TYR A 105 13.06 9.92 3.35
CA TYR A 105 13.15 11.16 4.12
C TYR A 105 13.77 10.94 5.50
N VAL A 106 13.35 9.90 6.23
CA VAL A 106 13.89 9.56 7.56
C VAL A 106 15.37 9.18 7.50
N LEU A 107 15.78 8.47 6.44
CA LEU A 107 17.16 8.02 6.22
C LEU A 107 18.04 9.07 5.53
N ASN A 108 17.51 10.26 5.21
CA ASN A 108 18.19 11.29 4.43
C ASN A 108 18.74 10.77 3.08
N MET A 109 17.94 9.96 2.39
CA MET A 109 18.25 9.40 1.07
C MET A 109 17.48 10.12 -0.04
N PRO A 110 18.04 10.23 -1.25
CA PRO A 110 17.31 10.75 -2.40
C PRO A 110 16.13 9.82 -2.75
N ILE A 111 14.95 10.41 -2.93
CA ILE A 111 13.76 9.70 -3.39
C ILE A 111 13.91 9.42 -4.89
N ARG A 112 13.84 8.14 -5.27
CA ARG A 112 13.81 7.71 -6.69
C ARG A 112 12.37 7.79 -7.24
N PRO A 113 12.17 7.74 -8.57
CA PRO A 113 10.83 7.73 -9.17
C PRO A 113 9.91 6.69 -8.51
N THR A 114 8.77 7.16 -8.03
CA THR A 114 7.76 6.37 -7.29
C THR A 114 6.38 6.98 -7.50
N ASN A 115 5.33 6.22 -7.20
CA ASN A 115 3.95 6.71 -7.18
C ASN A 115 3.55 7.31 -5.83
N GLY A 116 4.38 7.18 -4.80
CA GLY A 116 4.16 7.81 -3.49
C GLY A 116 4.59 9.27 -3.46
N SER A 117 4.10 10.02 -2.47
CA SER A 117 4.43 11.42 -2.24
C SER A 117 4.70 11.70 -0.78
N ILE A 118 5.86 12.30 -0.49
CA ILE A 118 6.22 12.75 0.87
C ILE A 118 5.21 13.77 1.42
N ASN A 119 4.56 14.55 0.55
CA ASN A 119 3.59 15.56 0.97
C ASN A 119 2.36 14.96 1.66
N ASN A 120 1.97 13.74 1.28
CA ASN A 120 0.83 13.04 1.89
C ASN A 120 1.10 12.67 3.34
N VAL A 121 2.35 12.38 3.68
CA VAL A 121 2.78 11.86 4.98
C VAL A 121 3.60 12.86 5.79
N LYS A 122 3.93 14.05 5.25
CA LYS A 122 4.69 15.09 5.96
C LYS A 122 4.09 15.48 7.31
N HIS A 123 2.77 15.36 7.46
CA HIS A 123 2.07 15.70 8.69
C HIS A 123 2.45 14.82 9.89
N ILE A 124 3.03 13.62 9.68
CA ILE A 124 3.49 12.75 10.77
C ILE A 124 4.94 13.00 11.18
N LEU A 125 5.67 13.80 10.40
CA LEU A 125 7.08 14.08 10.63
C LEU A 125 7.27 15.26 11.58
N ASN A 126 8.33 15.18 12.37
CA ASN A 126 8.81 16.28 13.19
C ASN A 126 9.61 17.26 12.31
N LYS A 127 9.24 18.53 12.27
CA LYS A 127 9.80 19.56 11.36
C LYS A 127 11.31 19.80 11.53
N TYR A 128 11.87 19.47 12.70
CA TYR A 128 13.20 19.96 13.10
C TYR A 128 14.31 18.90 13.11
N GLU A 129 14.00 17.61 12.95
CA GLU A 129 14.98 16.56 13.28
C GLU A 129 15.58 15.79 12.09
N SER A 130 14.96 15.74 10.90
CA SER A 130 15.59 15.00 9.78
C SER A 130 16.93 15.60 9.32
N LEU A 131 17.09 16.93 9.43
CA LEU A 131 18.35 17.63 9.14
C LEU A 131 19.30 17.67 10.35
N SER A 132 18.77 17.66 11.59
CA SER A 132 19.61 17.74 12.80
C SER A 132 20.19 16.38 13.19
N LEU A 133 19.48 15.28 12.96
CA LEU A 133 19.91 13.91 13.31
C LEU A 133 21.14 13.48 12.51
N PHE A 134 21.16 13.76 11.20
CA PHE A 134 22.34 13.46 10.39
C PHE A 134 23.55 14.31 10.82
N ARG A 135 23.32 15.59 11.16
CA ARG A 135 24.35 16.45 11.75
C ARG A 135 24.84 15.91 13.10
N GLN A 136 23.94 15.51 14.00
CA GLN A 136 24.30 14.97 15.32
C GLN A 136 25.05 13.63 15.21
N LEU A 137 24.64 12.74 14.32
CA LEU A 137 25.32 11.47 14.08
C LEU A 137 26.72 11.68 13.51
N ILE A 138 26.88 12.58 12.53
CA ILE A 138 28.20 12.93 11.99
C ILE A 138 29.07 13.57 13.10
N LEU A 139 28.50 14.46 13.92
CA LEU A 139 29.21 15.10 15.03
C LEU A 139 29.62 14.08 16.10
N SER A 140 28.77 13.11 16.43
CA SER A 140 29.09 12.08 17.43
C SER A 140 30.18 11.13 16.94
N ILE A 141 30.12 10.71 15.66
CA ILE A 141 31.16 9.87 15.05
C ILE A 141 32.51 10.62 15.04
N ASN A 142 32.51 11.90 14.66
CA ASN A 142 33.74 12.71 14.63
C ASN A 142 34.33 12.93 16.03
N GLN A 143 33.50 13.17 17.06
CA GLN A 143 33.97 13.28 18.44
C GLN A 143 34.57 11.97 18.97
N GLU A 144 34.00 10.83 18.60
CA GLU A 144 34.50 9.52 19.01
C GLU A 144 35.82 9.13 18.32
N MET A 145 36.05 9.60 17.09
CA MET A 145 37.34 9.45 16.42
C MET A 145 38.44 10.34 17.05
N LEU A 146 38.10 11.57 17.44
CA LEU A 146 39.05 12.51 18.06
C LEU A 146 39.44 12.12 19.50
N SER A 147 38.59 11.38 20.22
CA SER A 147 38.92 10.92 21.59
C SER A 147 39.78 9.65 21.63
N LYS A 148 39.97 8.99 20.48
CA LYS A 148 40.78 7.77 20.33
C LYS A 148 42.15 8.03 19.65
N SER A 149 42.46 9.28 19.32
CA SER A 149 43.77 9.75 18.80
C SER A 149 44.53 10.52 19.88
#